data_AF-A0A7D5NFQ0-F1
#
_entry.id   AF-A0A7D5NFQ0-F1
#
_cell.length_a   1.000
_cell.length_b   1.000
_cell.length_c   1.000
_cell.angle_alpha   90.00
_cell.angle_beta   90.00
_cell.angle_gamma   90.00
#
_symmetry.space_group_name_H-M   'P 1'
#
loop_
_entity.id
_entity.type
_entity.pdbx_description
1 polymer ?
#
loop_
_entity_poly.entity_id
_entity_poly.type
_entity_poly.pdbx_seq_one_letter_code
_entity_poly.pdbx_strand_id
1 'polypeptide(L)'
;MKQKDTYKKEDVKENLIRLIEGGRTIQDACRLADISRSTFYRWCKEDPGFKERVEIADRSNVFLVEHYLMELIRQHNPTAIIFYLKTKGAWRGWRNEKSEKED
;
A
#
# COMPACT_ATOMS: atom_id res chain seq x y z
N MET A 1 -25.34 -27.55 -6.37
CA MET A 1 -24.59 -27.37 -5.11
C MET A 1 -23.37 -26.44 -5.23
N LYS A 2 -22.78 -26.20 -6.43
CA LYS A 2 -21.57 -25.36 -6.63
C LYS A 2 -21.74 -23.83 -6.46
N GLN A 3 -22.95 -23.32 -6.26
CA GLN A 3 -23.17 -21.87 -6.21
C GLN A 3 -22.76 -21.25 -4.87
N LYS A 4 -23.07 -21.89 -3.72
CA LYS A 4 -22.87 -21.33 -2.37
C LYS A 4 -21.40 -21.08 -2.00
N ASP A 5 -20.48 -21.97 -2.39
CA ASP A 5 -19.05 -21.83 -2.06
C ASP A 5 -18.35 -20.71 -2.86
N THR A 6 -18.86 -20.41 -4.06
CA THR A 6 -18.31 -19.36 -4.93
C THR A 6 -18.57 -17.96 -4.37
N TYR A 7 -19.78 -17.71 -3.83
CA TYR A 7 -20.10 -16.42 -3.18
C TYR A 7 -19.17 -16.15 -2.00
N LYS A 8 -18.89 -17.17 -1.17
CA LYS A 8 -17.98 -17.04 -0.02
C LYS A 8 -16.54 -16.70 -0.43
N LYS A 9 -16.06 -17.20 -1.58
CA LYS A 9 -14.71 -16.88 -2.09
C LYS A 9 -14.62 -15.43 -2.56
N GLU A 10 -15.62 -14.97 -3.31
CA GLU A 10 -15.61 -13.61 -3.86
C GLU A 10 -15.80 -12.55 -2.78
N ASP A 11 -16.64 -12.81 -1.78
CA ASP A 11 -16.80 -11.94 -0.61
C ASP A 11 -15.48 -11.76 0.17
N VAL A 12 -14.68 -12.83 0.30
CA VAL A 12 -13.38 -12.77 0.96
C VAL A 12 -12.38 -11.96 0.14
N LYS A 13 -12.37 -12.12 -1.18
CA LYS A 13 -11.54 -11.27 -2.07
C LYS A 13 -11.90 -9.80 -1.97
N GLU A 14 -13.20 -9.49 -1.95
CA GLU A 14 -13.68 -8.12 -1.79
C GLU A 14 -13.26 -7.54 -0.43
N ASN A 15 -13.39 -8.31 0.63
CA ASN A 15 -12.95 -7.93 1.96
C ASN A 15 -11.43 -7.69 2.02
N LEU A 16 -10.62 -8.53 1.37
CA LEU A 16 -9.17 -8.35 1.28
C LEU A 16 -8.82 -7.03 0.59
N ILE A 17 -9.48 -6.70 -0.51
CA ILE A 17 -9.25 -5.44 -1.23
C ILE A 17 -9.57 -4.26 -0.33
N ARG A 18 -10.73 -4.25 0.33
CA ARG A 18 -11.10 -3.17 1.27
C ARG A 18 -10.12 -3.00 2.42
N LEU A 19 -9.62 -4.10 2.98
CA LEU A 19 -8.62 -4.06 4.04
C LEU A 19 -7.31 -3.44 3.55
N ILE A 20 -6.88 -3.79 2.33
CA ILE A 20 -5.68 -3.23 1.72
C ILE A 20 -5.87 -1.74 1.42
N GLU A 21 -6.99 -1.32 0.83
CA GLU A 21 -7.33 0.10 0.60
C GLU A 21 -7.37 0.91 1.91
N GLY A 22 -7.67 0.25 3.03
CA GLY A 22 -7.61 0.83 4.38
C GLY A 22 -6.22 0.91 4.99
N GLY A 23 -5.15 0.76 4.21
CA GLY A 23 -3.77 0.86 4.67
C GLY A 23 -3.25 -0.39 5.41
N ARG A 24 -3.92 -1.54 5.29
CA ARG A 24 -3.40 -2.79 5.90
C ARG A 24 -2.38 -3.44 4.97
N THR A 25 -1.34 -4.02 5.57
CA THR A 25 -0.40 -4.88 4.85
C THR A 25 -1.11 -6.13 4.33
N ILE A 26 -0.58 -6.78 3.28
CA ILE A 26 -1.10 -8.06 2.78
C ILE A 26 -1.17 -9.11 3.90
N GLN A 27 -0.19 -9.13 4.80
CA GLN A 27 -0.16 -10.05 5.94
C GLN A 27 -1.31 -9.78 6.91
N ASP A 28 -1.57 -8.53 7.25
CA ASP A 28 -2.69 -8.15 8.12
C ASP A 28 -4.04 -8.41 7.47
N ALA A 29 -4.18 -8.08 6.19
CA ALA A 29 -5.40 -8.34 5.43
C ALA A 29 -5.72 -9.83 5.40
N CYS A 30 -4.72 -10.69 5.11
CA CYS A 30 -4.89 -12.15 5.12
C CYS A 30 -5.30 -12.66 6.52
N ARG A 31 -4.65 -12.15 7.58
CA ARG A 31 -4.97 -12.52 8.97
C ARG A 31 -6.40 -12.11 9.35
N LEU A 32 -6.83 -10.91 8.99
CA LEU A 32 -8.18 -10.40 9.29
C LEU A 32 -9.27 -11.07 8.45
N ALA A 33 -8.93 -11.52 7.25
CA ALA A 33 -9.82 -12.28 6.37
C ALA A 33 -9.81 -13.80 6.63
N ASP A 34 -9.07 -14.26 7.65
CA ASP A 34 -8.90 -15.67 8.02
C ASP A 34 -8.43 -16.57 6.86
N ILE A 35 -7.45 -16.09 6.09
CA ILE A 35 -6.80 -16.87 5.03
C ILE A 35 -5.28 -16.88 5.16
N SER A 36 -4.66 -17.91 4.62
CA SER A 36 -3.20 -17.95 4.47
C SER A 36 -2.73 -17.07 3.30
N ARG A 37 -1.53 -16.48 3.43
CA ARG A 37 -0.88 -15.74 2.33
C ARG A 37 -0.68 -16.61 1.07
N SER A 38 -0.43 -17.91 1.24
CA SER A 38 -0.33 -18.83 0.11
C SER A 38 -1.65 -18.92 -0.67
N THR A 39 -2.79 -18.89 0.02
CA THR A 39 -4.12 -18.85 -0.61
C THR A 39 -4.31 -17.56 -1.39
N PHE A 40 -3.94 -16.41 -0.80
CA PHE A 40 -3.99 -15.11 -1.45
C PHE A 40 -3.17 -15.08 -2.75
N TYR A 41 -1.89 -15.46 -2.70
CA TYR A 41 -1.03 -15.43 -3.89
C TYR A 41 -1.46 -16.45 -4.95
N ARG A 42 -2.00 -17.59 -4.53
CA ARG A 42 -2.64 -18.54 -5.45
C ARG A 42 -3.82 -17.87 -6.17
N TRP A 43 -4.69 -17.15 -5.46
CA TRP A 43 -5.79 -16.43 -6.09
C TRP A 43 -5.32 -15.34 -7.04
N CYS A 44 -4.27 -14.58 -6.72
CA CYS A 44 -3.68 -13.62 -7.65
C CYS A 44 -3.11 -14.27 -8.92
N LYS A 45 -2.67 -15.53 -8.84
CA LYS A 45 -2.19 -16.29 -10.01
C LYS A 45 -3.34 -16.84 -10.85
N GLU A 46 -4.39 -17.33 -10.20
CA GLU A 46 -5.56 -17.93 -10.84
C GLU A 46 -6.50 -16.88 -11.46
N ASP A 47 -6.52 -15.68 -10.88
CA ASP A 47 -7.43 -14.59 -11.23
C ASP A 47 -6.66 -13.27 -11.43
N PRO A 48 -6.27 -12.95 -12.68
CA PRO A 48 -5.58 -11.72 -13.00
C PRO A 48 -6.37 -10.45 -12.65
N GLY A 49 -7.71 -10.49 -12.72
CA GLY A 49 -8.55 -9.35 -12.37
C GLY A 49 -8.51 -9.06 -10.87
N PHE A 50 -8.53 -10.10 -10.04
CA PHE A 50 -8.30 -9.94 -8.59
C PHE A 50 -6.92 -9.36 -8.30
N LYS A 51 -5.88 -9.85 -8.98
CA LYS A 51 -4.51 -9.33 -8.83
C LYS A 51 -4.42 -7.83 -9.18
N GLU A 52 -5.02 -7.42 -10.30
CA GLU A 52 -5.03 -6.02 -10.71
C GLU A 52 -5.69 -5.12 -9.66
N ARG A 53 -6.86 -5.55 -9.14
CA ARG A 53 -7.55 -4.81 -8.07
C ARG A 53 -6.73 -4.70 -6.79
N VAL A 54 -6.03 -5.76 -6.40
CA VAL A 54 -5.09 -5.75 -5.27
C VAL A 54 -3.95 -4.75 -5.51
N GLU A 55 -3.38 -4.72 -6.71
CA GLU A 55 -2.29 -3.78 -7.03
C GLU A 55 -2.77 -2.32 -7.07
N ILE A 56 -4.01 -2.08 -7.50
CA ILE A 56 -4.63 -0.75 -7.44
C ILE A 56 -4.84 -0.33 -5.98
N ALA A 57 -5.37 -1.24 -5.15
CA ALA A 57 -5.56 -1.01 -3.73
C ALA A 57 -4.24 -0.75 -2.99
N ASP A 58 -3.18 -1.48 -3.32
CA ASP A 58 -1.87 -1.27 -2.72
C ASP A 58 -1.24 0.06 -3.18
N ARG A 59 -1.40 0.41 -4.46
CA ARG A 59 -0.98 1.73 -4.96
C ARG A 59 -1.74 2.88 -4.31
N SER A 60 -3.02 2.71 -3.99
CA SER A 60 -3.80 3.78 -3.35
C SER A 60 -3.31 4.10 -1.94
N ASN A 61 -2.68 3.14 -1.25
CA ASN A 61 -2.04 3.38 0.05
C ASN A 61 -0.90 4.39 0.00
N VAL A 62 -0.27 4.60 -1.16
CA VAL A 62 0.72 5.68 -1.32
C VAL A 62 0.07 7.04 -1.03
N PHE A 63 -1.15 7.28 -1.53
CA PHE A 63 -1.88 8.52 -1.23
C PHE A 63 -2.21 8.66 0.26
N LEU A 64 -2.53 7.55 0.94
CA LEU A 64 -2.79 7.54 2.38
C LEU A 64 -1.52 7.92 3.17
N VAL A 65 -0.37 7.35 2.81
CA VAL A 65 0.91 7.68 3.43
C VAL A 65 1.32 9.13 3.14
N GLU A 66 1.08 9.61 1.91
CA GLU A 66 1.28 11.03 1.55
C GLU A 66 0.43 11.95 2.43
N HIS A 67 -0.83 11.59 2.67
CA HIS A 67 -1.71 12.33 3.57
C HIS A 67 -1.12 12.41 4.99
N TYR A 68 -0.71 11.27 5.56
CA TYR A 68 -0.09 11.23 6.89
C TYR A 68 1.22 12.03 6.97
N LEU A 69 2.04 11.99 5.92
CA LEU A 69 3.26 12.81 5.85
C LEU A 69 2.90 14.31 5.95
N MET A 70 1.88 14.75 5.23
CA MET A 70 1.44 16.14 5.26
C MET A 70 0.81 16.53 6.61
N GLU A 71 0.11 15.63 7.29
CA GLU A 71 -0.39 15.87 8.66
C GLU A 71 0.77 16.07 9.65
N LEU A 72 1.80 15.22 9.59
CA LEU A 72 3.00 15.39 10.43
C LEU A 72 3.71 16.74 10.17
N ILE A 73 3.76 17.18 8.91
CA ILE A 73 4.32 18.49 8.55
C ILE A 73 3.49 19.63 9.16
N ARG A 74 2.16 19.55 9.12
CA ARG A 74 1.27 20.55 9.77
C ARG A 74 1.46 20.61 11.29
N GLN A 75 1.84 19.49 11.90
CA GLN A 75 2.19 19.39 13.32
C GLN A 75 3.64 19.82 13.62
N HIS A 76 4.33 20.43 12.65
CA HIS A 76 5.71 20.90 12.79
C HIS A 76 6.71 19.78 13.12
N ASN A 77 6.45 18.54 12.70
CA ASN A 77 7.39 17.45 12.89
C ASN A 77 8.68 17.70 12.06
N PRO A 78 9.85 17.90 12.70
CA PRO A 78 11.06 18.33 12.00
C PRO A 78 11.57 17.28 11.02
N THR A 79 11.45 15.99 11.35
CA THR A 79 11.89 14.89 10.49
C THR A 79 11.05 14.82 9.20
N ALA A 80 9.72 14.94 9.32
CA ALA A 80 8.82 14.95 8.18
C ALA A 80 9.07 16.16 7.25
N ILE A 81 9.28 17.34 7.83
CA ILE A 81 9.63 18.56 7.09
C ILE A 81 10.95 18.38 6.33
N ILE A 82 12.00 17.93 7.02
CA ILE A 82 13.32 17.70 6.41
C ILE A 82 13.23 16.66 5.29
N PHE A 83 12.52 15.54 5.53
CA PHE A 83 12.32 14.50 4.52
C PHE A 83 11.62 15.04 3.27
N TYR A 84 10.53 15.79 3.44
CA TYR A 84 9.80 16.38 2.32
C TYR A 84 10.65 17.39 1.55
N LEU A 85 11.39 18.25 2.24
CA LEU A 85 12.26 19.25 1.60
C LEU A 85 13.43 18.59 0.86
N LYS A 86 14.06 17.54 1.42
CA LYS A 86 15.12 16.79 0.74
C LYS A 86 14.63 16.10 -0.54
N THR A 87 13.37 15.68 -0.58
CA THR A 87 12.81 14.92 -1.71
C THR A 87 12.12 15.80 -2.77
N LYS A 88 11.37 16.83 -2.35
CA LYS A 88 10.57 17.70 -3.23
C LYS A 88 11.09 19.15 -3.31
N GLY A 89 11.93 19.57 -2.37
CA GLY A 89 12.54 20.91 -2.30
C GLY A 89 13.95 20.98 -2.89
N ALA A 90 14.40 19.98 -3.63
CA ALA A 90 15.76 19.92 -4.18
C ALA A 90 16.10 21.14 -5.05
N TRP A 91 15.14 21.66 -5.81
CA TRP A 91 15.28 22.87 -6.63
C TRP A 91 15.54 24.15 -5.81
N ARG A 92 15.28 24.11 -4.49
CA ARG A 92 15.62 25.18 -3.52
C ARG A 92 16.92 24.90 -2.75
N GLY A 93 17.73 23.92 -3.16
CA GLY A 93 19.02 23.63 -2.54
C GLY A 93 18.96 22.69 -1.32
N TRP A 94 17.86 21.97 -1.09
CA TRP A 94 17.72 21.04 0.05
C TRP A 94 18.37 19.66 -0.16
N ARG A 95 19.02 19.40 -1.30
CA ARG A 95 19.69 18.12 -1.57
C ARG A 95 20.94 18.01 -0.68
N ASN A 96 21.17 16.85 -0.05
CA ASN A 96 22.42 16.63 0.71
C ASN A 96 23.63 16.65 -0.24
N GLU A 97 24.74 17.25 0.17
CA GLU A 97 26.04 17.29 -0.53
C GLU A 97 26.75 15.91 -0.66
N LYS A 98 26.02 14.80 -0.63
CA LYS A 98 26.58 13.46 -0.88
C LYS A 98 25.84 12.78 -2.02
N SER A 99 26.04 13.31 -3.22
CA SER A 99 25.92 12.54 -4.47
C SER A 99 26.98 13.02 -5.46
N GLU A 100 28.24 13.00 -5.04
CA GLU A 100 29.39 12.84 -5.93
C GLU A 100 30.26 11.71 -5.41
N LYS A 101 30.27 10.63 -6.21
CA LYS A 101 31.37 9.73 -6.62
C LYS A 101 30.69 8.51 -7.26
N GLU A 102 30.58 8.54 -8.59
CA GLU A 102 31.53 7.90 -9.53
C GLU A 102 31.40 6.37 -9.48
N ASP A 103 30.65 5.84 -10.45
CA ASP A 103 31.11 4.84 -11.43
C ASP A 103 30.29 5.02 -12.73
#